data_AF-A0A367ZJD8-F1
#
_entry.id   AF-A0A367ZJD8-F1
#
_cell.length_a   1.000
_cell.length_b   1.000
_cell.length_c   1.000
_cell.angle_alpha   90.00
_cell.angle_beta   90.00
_cell.angle_gamma   90.00
#
_symmetry.space_group_name_H-M   'P 1'
#
loop_
_entity.id
_entity.type
_entity.pdbx_description
1 polymer ?
#
loop_
_entity_poly.entity_id
_entity_poly.type
_entity_poly.pdbx_seq_one_letter_code
_entity_poly.pdbx_strand_id
1 'polypeptide(L)'
;MKNSLILMGLLWIGLATIGCTDNAKNDRARAKACSANMRVLMGAIEMYNMDYSDHPIRVLEEKMYQRGGLLLEKKLLNAPLRMPTEKCRYRSTGDLSSQKDPGIIFCNFHGSVDDLQKLFEGK
;
A
#
# COMPACT_ATOMS: atom_id res chain seq x y z
N MET A 1 57.84 -7.50 -36.14
CA MET A 1 56.48 -8.07 -36.31
C MET A 1 56.18 -9.03 -35.17
N LYS A 2 55.37 -8.59 -34.21
CA LYS A 2 54.64 -9.33 -33.15
C LYS A 2 54.62 -8.41 -31.94
N ASN A 3 53.50 -7.73 -31.74
CA ASN A 3 53.02 -7.16 -30.47
C ASN A 3 51.77 -6.30 -30.71
N SER A 4 50.81 -6.81 -31.48
CA SER A 4 49.55 -6.11 -31.74
C SER A 4 48.37 -7.09 -31.76
N LEU A 5 48.31 -7.99 -30.77
CA LEU A 5 47.24 -8.99 -30.70
C LEU A 5 46.72 -9.28 -29.29
N ILE A 6 46.83 -8.32 -28.36
CA ILE A 6 46.30 -8.48 -26.98
C ILE A 6 45.26 -7.39 -26.62
N LEU A 7 44.95 -6.46 -27.53
CA LEU A 7 44.01 -5.35 -27.27
C LEU A 7 42.57 -5.58 -27.78
N MET A 8 42.26 -6.75 -28.35
CA MET A 8 40.95 -7.02 -29.00
C MET A 8 40.12 -8.10 -28.27
N GLY A 9 40.31 -8.27 -26.96
CA GLY A 9 39.70 -9.38 -26.21
C GLY A 9 38.72 -9.01 -25.08
N LEU A 10 38.52 -7.73 -24.75
CA LEU A 10 37.79 -7.33 -23.52
C LEU A 10 36.61 -6.36 -23.74
N LEU A 11 36.06 -6.30 -24.95
CA LEU A 11 35.02 -5.32 -25.31
C LEU A 11 33.68 -5.91 -25.78
N TRP A 12 33.43 -7.21 -25.56
CA TRP A 12 32.23 -7.89 -26.09
C TRP A 12 31.44 -8.78 -25.12
N ILE A 13 31.61 -8.65 -23.80
CA ILE A 13 30.70 -9.27 -22.82
C ILE A 13 30.17 -8.17 -21.90
N GLY A 14 29.30 -7.34 -22.45
CA GLY A 14 28.76 -6.20 -21.72
C GLY A 14 27.51 -5.64 -22.34
N LEU A 15 26.59 -6.47 -22.83
CA LEU A 15 25.31 -5.97 -23.35
C LEU A 15 24.24 -7.06 -23.45
N ALA A 16 23.60 -7.46 -22.33
CA ALA A 16 22.24 -8.02 -22.33
C ALA A 16 21.71 -8.33 -20.91
N THR A 17 21.61 -7.34 -20.01
CA THR A 17 20.70 -7.48 -18.85
C THR A 17 19.95 -6.20 -18.47
N ILE A 18 20.14 -5.08 -19.19
CA ILE A 18 19.49 -3.81 -18.88
C ILE A 18 18.26 -3.65 -19.76
N GLY A 19 17.18 -4.30 -19.39
CA GLY A 19 15.89 -4.11 -20.05
C GLY A 19 14.83 -4.97 -19.39
N CYS A 20 13.80 -4.33 -18.83
CA CYS A 20 12.59 -4.93 -18.24
C CYS A 20 12.64 -5.33 -16.76
N THR A 21 12.83 -4.37 -15.82
CA THR A 21 12.37 -4.58 -14.41
C THR A 21 11.72 -3.37 -13.71
N ASP A 22 11.77 -2.15 -14.26
CA ASP A 22 11.40 -0.96 -13.49
C ASP A 22 9.88 -0.82 -13.23
N ASN A 23 9.04 -1.15 -14.20
CA ASN A 23 7.58 -1.04 -14.04
C ASN A 23 7.04 -2.01 -12.97
N ALA A 24 7.47 -3.28 -13.01
CA ALA A 24 7.04 -4.29 -12.03
C ALA A 24 7.53 -3.98 -10.60
N LYS A 25 8.74 -3.43 -10.45
CA LYS A 25 9.27 -2.98 -9.14
C LYS A 25 8.44 -1.82 -8.56
N ASN A 26 8.10 -0.84 -9.40
CA ASN A 26 7.28 0.30 -9.01
C ASN A 26 5.86 -0.11 -8.61
N ASP A 27 5.25 -1.05 -9.34
CA ASP A 27 3.91 -1.53 -9.02
C ASP A 27 3.89 -2.32 -7.70
N ARG A 28 4.92 -3.15 -7.44
CA ARG A 28 5.08 -3.81 -6.13
C ARG A 28 5.28 -2.81 -5.00
N ALA A 29 6.05 -1.74 -5.21
CA ALA A 29 6.26 -0.71 -4.20
C ALA A 29 4.95 0.04 -3.87
N ARG A 30 4.16 0.38 -4.89
CA ARG A 30 2.84 1.02 -4.74
C ARG A 30 1.86 0.11 -4.02
N ALA A 31 1.82 -1.17 -4.38
CA ALA A 31 1.01 -2.16 -3.70
C ALA A 31 1.38 -2.28 -2.21
N LYS A 32 2.68 -2.35 -1.89
CA LYS A 32 3.15 -2.36 -0.49
C LYS A 32 2.73 -1.10 0.27
N ALA A 33 2.92 0.08 -0.32
CA ALA A 33 2.46 1.34 0.27
C ALA A 33 0.93 1.34 0.48
N CYS A 34 0.17 0.79 -0.46
CA CYS A 34 -1.28 0.65 -0.33
C CYS A 34 -1.65 -0.25 0.85
N SER A 35 -0.98 -1.39 1.00
CA SER A 35 -1.18 -2.31 2.12
C SER A 35 -0.82 -1.69 3.47
N ALA A 36 0.22 -0.86 3.53
CA ALA A 36 0.61 -0.15 4.74
C ALA A 36 -0.46 0.86 5.16
N ASN A 37 -0.94 1.67 4.21
CA ASN A 37 -2.03 2.62 4.44
C ASN A 37 -3.32 1.93 4.92
N MET A 38 -3.68 0.76 4.37
CA MET A 38 -4.84 -0.01 4.85
C MET A 38 -4.67 -0.44 6.31
N ARG A 39 -3.50 -0.96 6.69
CA ARG A 39 -3.22 -1.33 8.09
C ARG A 39 -3.24 -0.12 9.04
N VAL A 40 -2.73 1.03 8.58
CA VAL A 40 -2.81 2.28 9.34
C VAL A 40 -4.27 2.70 9.58
N LEU A 41 -5.13 2.59 8.55
CA LEU A 41 -6.57 2.87 8.70
C LEU A 41 -7.25 1.90 9.66
N MET A 42 -6.94 0.61 9.57
CA MET A 42 -7.50 -0.41 10.46
C MET A 42 -7.17 -0.08 11.91
N GLY A 43 -5.89 0.18 12.22
CA GLY A 43 -5.47 0.53 13.58
C GLY A 43 -6.07 1.85 14.06
N ALA A 44 -6.14 2.88 13.21
CA ALA A 44 -6.75 4.16 13.57
C ALA A 44 -8.25 3.99 13.92
N ILE A 45 -8.99 3.20 13.14
CA ILE A 45 -10.41 2.95 13.38
C ILE A 45 -10.63 2.08 14.61
N GLU A 46 -9.80 1.05 14.81
CA GLU A 46 -9.84 0.21 16.00
C GLU A 46 -9.63 1.06 17.27
N MET A 47 -8.60 1.91 17.28
CA MET A 47 -8.35 2.84 18.38
C MET A 47 -9.51 3.81 18.60
N TYR A 48 -10.07 4.38 17.53
CA TYR A 48 -11.25 5.24 17.64
C TYR A 48 -12.43 4.49 18.27
N ASN A 49 -12.70 3.26 17.81
CA ASN A 49 -13.85 2.49 18.28
C ASN A 49 -13.70 2.01 19.73
N MET A 50 -12.46 1.85 20.21
CA MET A 50 -12.18 1.60 21.63
C MET A 50 -12.46 2.85 22.49
N ASP A 51 -12.04 4.04 22.03
CA ASP A 51 -12.19 5.29 22.79
C ASP A 51 -13.62 5.86 22.73
N TYR A 52 -14.37 5.55 21.66
CA TYR A 52 -15.69 6.11 21.37
C TYR A 52 -16.73 5.02 21.14
N SER A 53 -16.85 4.09 22.09
CA SER A 53 -17.75 2.92 22.01
C SER A 53 -19.22 3.28 21.77
N ASP A 54 -19.65 4.47 22.20
CA ASP A 54 -21.04 4.94 22.04
C ASP A 54 -21.35 5.43 20.62
N HIS A 55 -20.32 5.80 19.85
CA HIS A 55 -20.46 6.36 18.49
C HIS A 55 -19.38 5.79 17.56
N PRO A 56 -19.34 4.46 17.35
CA PRO A 56 -18.25 3.84 16.65
C PRO A 56 -18.32 4.11 15.14
N ILE A 57 -17.16 4.18 14.50
CA ILE A 57 -17.04 4.14 13.04
C ILE A 57 -17.39 2.74 12.58
N ARG A 58 -18.52 2.60 11.89
CA ARG A 58 -18.98 1.33 11.30
C ARG A 58 -18.58 1.18 9.83
N VAL A 59 -18.44 2.30 9.12
CA VAL A 59 -18.11 2.35 7.69
C VAL A 59 -17.03 3.40 7.48
N LEU A 60 -16.02 3.07 6.67
CA LEU A 60 -14.96 3.98 6.28
C LEU A 60 -15.45 4.94 5.19
N GLU A 61 -15.48 6.23 5.51
CA GLU A 61 -15.71 7.29 4.54
C GLU A 61 -14.40 7.97 4.15
N GLU A 62 -14.29 8.37 2.88
CA GLU A 62 -13.06 8.98 2.34
C GLU A 62 -12.69 10.30 3.03
N LYS A 63 -13.69 11.08 3.45
CA LYS A 63 -13.48 12.33 4.19
C LYS A 63 -12.74 12.12 5.53
N MET A 64 -12.81 10.92 6.12
CA MET A 64 -12.24 10.65 7.45
C MET A 64 -10.71 10.69 7.48
N TYR A 65 -10.05 10.33 6.36
CA TYR A 65 -8.59 10.27 6.25
C TYR A 65 -7.98 11.35 5.34
N GLN A 66 -8.80 12.28 4.86
CA GLN A 66 -8.37 13.46 4.13
C GLN A 66 -8.04 14.61 5.10
N ARG A 67 -7.56 15.73 4.56
CA ARG A 67 -7.24 16.92 5.37
C ARG A 67 -8.49 17.41 6.11
N GLY A 68 -8.37 17.61 7.42
CA GLY A 68 -9.49 17.96 8.30
C GLY A 68 -10.46 16.81 8.55
N GLY A 69 -10.11 15.57 8.17
CA GLY A 69 -10.91 14.40 8.46
C GLY A 69 -10.86 14.01 9.93
N LEU A 70 -11.91 13.31 10.39
CA LEU A 70 -12.07 12.83 11.75
C LEU A 70 -10.79 12.17 12.32
N LEU A 71 -10.10 11.34 11.53
CA LEU A 71 -8.92 10.63 12.03
C LEU A 71 -7.72 11.57 12.29
N LEU A 72 -7.65 12.70 11.61
CA LEU A 72 -6.63 13.72 11.88
C LEU A 72 -7.03 14.59 13.08
N GLU A 73 -8.31 14.98 13.15
CA GLU A 73 -8.83 15.78 14.27
C GLU A 73 -8.67 15.05 15.61
N LYS A 74 -8.86 13.73 15.60
CA LYS A 74 -8.66 12.85 16.75
C LYS A 74 -7.21 12.45 16.98
N LYS A 75 -6.26 12.96 16.19
CA LYS A 75 -4.81 12.66 16.29
C LYS A 75 -4.48 11.16 16.13
N LEU A 76 -5.35 10.41 15.43
CA LEU A 76 -5.12 9.02 15.07
C LEU A 76 -4.29 8.90 13.78
N LEU A 77 -4.30 9.94 12.96
CA LEU A 77 -3.38 10.13 11.84
C LEU A 77 -2.60 11.44 12.01
N ASN A 78 -1.29 11.38 11.80
CA ASN A 78 -0.41 12.56 11.85
C ASN A 78 -0.51 13.44 10.58
N ALA A 79 -0.97 12.87 9.48
CA ALA A 79 -1.12 13.55 8.20
C ALA A 79 -2.21 12.87 7.34
N PRO A 80 -2.75 13.56 6.32
CA PRO A 80 -3.66 12.92 5.38
C PRO A 80 -2.97 11.74 4.67
N LEU A 81 -3.72 10.68 4.41
CA LEU A 81 -3.18 9.52 3.69
C LEU A 81 -2.79 9.90 2.27
N ARG A 82 -1.57 9.52 1.88
CA ARG A 82 -1.07 9.69 0.52
C ARG A 82 -1.43 8.46 -0.30
N MET A 83 -2.20 8.67 -1.36
CA MET A 83 -2.59 7.61 -2.28
C MET A 83 -1.38 7.13 -3.08
N PRO A 84 -1.10 5.81 -3.15
CA PRO A 84 0.01 5.29 -3.95
C PRO A 84 -0.15 5.53 -5.46
N THR A 85 -1.40 5.62 -5.93
CA THR A 85 -1.76 5.97 -7.31
C THR A 85 -3.07 6.77 -7.29
N GLU A 86 -3.36 7.51 -8.36
CA GLU A 86 -4.60 8.30 -8.49
C GLU A 86 -5.88 7.45 -8.51
N LYS A 87 -5.74 6.16 -8.86
CA LYS A 87 -6.84 5.18 -8.91
C LYS A 87 -7.22 4.65 -7.54
N CYS A 88 -6.33 4.77 -6.55
CA CYS A 88 -6.58 4.27 -5.19
C CYS A 88 -7.67 5.09 -4.49
N ARG A 89 -8.61 4.38 -3.86
CA ARG A 89 -9.57 4.86 -2.88
C ARG A 89 -9.77 3.77 -1.83
N TYR A 90 -9.66 4.13 -0.56
CA TYR A 90 -9.94 3.21 0.55
C TYR A 90 -11.44 3.21 0.86
N ARG A 91 -12.00 2.00 0.99
CA ARG A 91 -13.39 1.71 1.31
C ARG A 91 -13.42 0.61 2.38
N SER A 92 -14.59 0.37 2.95
CA SER A 92 -14.82 -0.78 3.81
C SER A 92 -16.05 -1.57 3.38
N THR A 93 -16.07 -2.84 3.77
CA THR A 93 -17.24 -3.72 3.73
C THR A 93 -17.45 -4.32 5.12
N GLY A 94 -18.69 -4.68 5.44
CA GLY A 94 -19.07 -5.11 6.79
C GLY A 94 -19.03 -3.98 7.81
N ASP A 95 -19.13 -4.34 9.08
CA ASP A 95 -19.18 -3.41 10.20
C ASP A 95 -17.82 -3.31 10.90
N LEU A 96 -17.17 -2.15 10.77
CA LEU A 96 -15.85 -1.89 11.37
C LEU A 96 -15.86 -1.81 12.90
N SER A 97 -17.04 -1.82 13.54
CA SER A 97 -17.19 -1.87 15.00
C SER A 97 -17.45 -3.28 15.54
N SER A 98 -17.72 -4.25 14.67
CA SER A 98 -18.05 -5.61 15.05
C SER A 98 -16.80 -6.38 15.48
N GLN A 99 -16.83 -6.95 16.69
CA GLN A 99 -15.77 -7.84 17.18
C GLN A 99 -15.92 -9.29 16.67
N LYS A 100 -17.15 -9.72 16.38
CA LYS A 100 -17.45 -11.11 15.95
C LYS A 100 -17.16 -11.34 14.48
N ASP A 101 -17.46 -10.33 13.66
CA ASP A 101 -17.27 -10.33 12.21
C ASP A 101 -16.72 -8.97 11.80
N PRO A 102 -15.40 -8.75 11.95
CA PRO A 102 -14.79 -7.45 11.74
C PRO A 102 -14.87 -7.05 10.28
N GLY A 103 -15.36 -5.83 10.03
CA GLY A 103 -15.36 -5.25 8.69
C GLY A 103 -13.95 -5.17 8.10
N ILE A 104 -13.87 -5.22 6.78
CA ILE A 104 -12.61 -5.23 6.03
C ILE A 104 -12.41 -3.89 5.37
N ILE A 105 -11.21 -3.31 5.52
CA ILE A 105 -10.77 -2.15 4.76
C ILE A 105 -10.02 -2.63 3.52
N PHE A 106 -10.37 -2.09 2.36
CA PHE A 106 -9.77 -2.45 1.08
C PHE A 106 -9.56 -1.23 0.18
N CYS A 107 -8.68 -1.37 -0.79
CA CYS A 107 -8.50 -0.43 -1.88
C CYS A 107 -9.29 -0.90 -3.10
N ASN A 108 -10.09 -0.01 -3.71
CA ASN A 108 -10.84 -0.31 -4.94
C ASN A 108 -9.96 -0.75 -6.13
N PHE A 109 -8.67 -0.39 -6.13
CA PHE A 109 -7.73 -0.69 -7.22
C PHE A 109 -6.78 -1.85 -6.90
N HIS A 110 -6.31 -1.95 -5.66
CA HIS A 110 -5.31 -2.96 -5.24
C HIS A 110 -5.91 -4.14 -4.45
N GLY A 111 -7.19 -4.07 -4.07
CA GLY A 111 -7.84 -5.07 -3.23
C GLY A 111 -7.56 -4.87 -1.73
N SER A 112 -7.78 -5.93 -0.96
CA SER A 112 -7.54 -6.00 0.48
C SER A 112 -6.07 -6.26 0.81
N VAL A 113 -5.72 -6.19 2.10
CA VAL A 113 -4.39 -6.59 2.57
C VAL A 113 -4.10 -8.05 2.22
N ASP A 114 -5.07 -8.94 2.38
CA ASP A 114 -4.93 -10.37 2.10
C ASP A 114 -4.69 -10.65 0.62
N ASP A 115 -5.39 -9.94 -0.28
CA ASP A 115 -5.18 -10.06 -1.73
C ASP A 115 -3.74 -9.71 -2.10
N LEU A 116 -3.20 -8.66 -1.49
CA LEU A 116 -1.83 -8.22 -1.73
C LEU A 116 -0.79 -9.17 -1.11
N GLN A 117 -1.08 -9.77 0.04
CA GLN A 117 -0.18 -10.77 0.63
C GLN A 117 -0.11 -12.03 -0.24
N LYS A 118 -1.24 -12.54 -0.73
CA LYS A 118 -1.27 -13.68 -1.66
C LYS A 118 -0.47 -13.36 -2.93
N LEU A 119 -0.63 -12.15 -3.47
CA LEU A 119 0.03 -11.75 -4.71
C LEU A 119 1.54 -11.57 -4.58
N PHE A 120 2.04 -11.04 -3.45
CA PHE A 120 3.44 -10.60 -3.31
C PHE A 120 4.29 -11.36 -2.28
N GLU A 121 3.65 -12.13 -1.40
CA GLU A 121 4.29 -12.88 -0.31
C GLU A 121 4.13 -14.40 -0.46
N GLY A 122 3.28 -14.87 -1.40
CA GLY A 122 3.14 -16.29 -1.72
C GLY A 122 2.62 -17.14 -0.55
N LYS A 123 1.86 -16.54 0.35
CA LYS A 123 1.15 -17.20 1.45
C LYS A 123 -0.29 -17.47 1.09
#